data_AF-A0A9E6CKN2-F1
#
_entry.id   AF-A0A9E6CKN2-F1
#
_cell.length_a   1.000
_cell.length_b   1.000
_cell.length_c   1.000
_cell.angle_alpha   90.00
_cell.angle_beta   90.00
_cell.angle_gamma   90.00
#
_symmetry.space_group_name_H-M   'P 1'
#
loop_
_entity.id
_entity.type
_entity.pdbx_description
1 polymer ?
#
loop_
_entity_poly.entity_id
_entity_poly.type
_entity_poly.pdbx_seq_one_letter_code
_entity_poly.pdbx_strand_id
1 'polypeptide(L)' 'MLFGSPEDVRGSMREMIEKVGGGEGFVITPTHFVPAKVPWENVQAFFEAVEEFRYY' A
#
# COMPACT_ATOMS: atom_id res chain seq x y z
N MET A 1 -2.04 1.32 7.36
CA MET A 1 -3.02 0.22 7.56
C MET A 1 -4.24 0.54 6.70
N LEU A 2 -5.01 -0.46 6.23
CA LEU A 2 -6.18 -0.21 5.34
C LEU A 2 -7.38 0.48 6.04
N PHE A 3 -7.40 0.45 7.38
CA PHE A 3 -8.29 1.27 8.20
C PHE A 3 -7.46 2.41 8.79
N GLY A 4 -7.74 3.63 8.33
CA GLY A 4 -6.95 4.84 8.54
C GLY A 4 -7.31 5.85 7.46
N SER A 5 -6.50 6.89 7.31
CA SER A 5 -6.60 7.88 6.24
C SER A 5 -5.84 7.39 4.99
N PRO A 6 -6.08 7.97 3.81
CA PRO A 6 -5.27 7.72 2.62
C PRO A 6 -3.76 7.92 2.83
N GLU A 7 -3.38 8.85 3.71
CA GLU A 7 -1.99 9.10 4.11
C GLU A 7 -1.42 7.93 4.94
N ASP A 8 -2.21 7.33 5.82
CA ASP A 8 -1.80 6.16 6.61
C ASP A 8 -1.56 4.94 5.72
N VAL A 9 -2.32 4.80 4.62
CA VAL A 9 -2.10 3.76 3.60
C VAL A 9 -0.76 3.99 2.91
N ARG A 10 -0.53 5.19 2.39
CA ARG A 10 0.73 5.56 1.72
C ARG A 10 1.95 5.40 2.62
N GLY A 11 1.85 5.84 3.87
CA GLY A 11 2.92 5.70 4.87
C GLY A 11 3.26 4.23 5.16
N SER A 12 2.25 3.37 5.28
CA SER A 12 2.49 1.93 5.50
C SER A 12 3.14 1.25 4.30
N MET A 13 2.79 1.68 3.09
CA MET A 13 3.41 1.15 1.87
C MET A 13 4.86 1.58 1.75
N ARG A 14 5.15 2.86 1.97
CA ARG A 14 6.53 3.38 2.02
C ARG A 14 7.36 2.60 3.04
N GLU A 15 6.84 2.44 4.26
CA GLU A 15 7.52 1.71 5.32
C GLU A 15 7.84 0.26 4.90
N MET A 16 6.90 -0.43 4.25
CA MET A 16 7.10 -1.81 3.79
C MET A 16 8.19 -1.89 2.73
N ILE A 17 8.18 -0.96 1.77
CA ILE A 17 9.16 -0.93 0.68
C ILE A 17 10.55 -0.57 1.20
N GLU A 18 10.66 0.35 2.15
CA GLU A 18 11.93 0.68 2.81
C GLU A 18 12.48 -0.49 3.63
N LYS A 19 11.61 -1.27 4.30
CA LYS A 19 12.03 -2.40 5.16
C LYS A 19 12.35 -3.67 4.39
N VAL A 20 11.57 -3.99 3.35
CA VAL A 20 11.66 -5.28 2.62
C VAL A 20 12.46 -5.13 1.33
N GLY A 21 12.59 -3.90 0.82
CA GLY A 21 13.28 -3.56 -0.42
C GLY A 21 12.32 -3.26 -1.57
N GLY A 22 12.54 -2.14 -2.25
CA GLY A 22 12.05 -1.86 -3.59
C GLY A 22 13.04 -2.45 -4.59
N GLY A 23 12.58 -3.38 -5.43
CA GLY A 23 13.45 -4.09 -6.35
C GLY A 23 12.75 -5.24 -7.05
N GLU A 24 13.49 -5.93 -7.92
CA GLU A 24 12.94 -7.03 -8.69
C GLU A 24 12.51 -8.20 -7.78
N GLY A 25 11.31 -8.71 -8.01
CA GLY A 25 10.78 -9.88 -7.30
C GLY A 25 10.00 -9.58 -6.01
N PHE A 26 9.82 -8.30 -5.64
CA PHE A 26 8.94 -7.94 -4.53
C PHE A 26 7.51 -7.64 -4.99
N VAL A 27 6.52 -8.29 -4.36
CA VAL A 27 5.09 -8.06 -4.62
C VAL A 27 4.42 -7.57 -3.35
N ILE A 28 3.99 -6.32 -3.35
CA ILE A 28 3.23 -5.73 -2.25
C ILE A 28 1.74 -6.05 -2.38
N THR A 29 1.13 -6.53 -1.29
CA THR A 29 -0.27 -6.93 -1.23
C THR A 29 -0.79 -6.77 0.20
N PRO A 30 -2.11 -6.59 0.40
CA PRO A 30 -2.71 -6.82 1.72
C PRO A 30 -2.37 -8.21 2.27
N THR A 31 -2.21 -8.32 3.59
CA THR A 31 -1.89 -9.59 4.27
C THR A 31 -2.99 -10.64 4.14
N HIS A 32 -4.24 -10.21 4.08
CA HIS A 32 -5.42 -11.07 3.97
C HIS A 32 -6.36 -10.50 2.88
N PHE A 33 -7.65 -10.41 3.16
CA PHE A 33 -8.63 -9.81 2.28
C PHE A 33 -8.86 -8.33 2.61
N VAL A 34 -9.41 -7.60 1.65
CA VAL A 34 -9.89 -6.22 1.84
C VAL A 34 -11.39 -6.27 2.18
N PRO A 35 -11.82 -5.95 3.42
CA PRO A 35 -13.24 -5.94 3.76
C PRO A 35 -14.02 -4.84 3.01
N ALA A 36 -15.30 -5.07 2.72
CA ALA A 36 -16.17 -4.09 2.05
C ALA A 36 -16.36 -2.77 2.82
N LYS A 37 -16.03 -2.75 4.12
CA LYS A 37 -16.07 -1.55 4.97
C LYS A 37 -14.81 -0.66 4.84
N VAL A 38 -13.82 -1.07 4.05
CA VAL A 38 -12.65 -0.22 3.78
C VAL A 38 -13.11 0.98 2.93
N PRO A 39 -12.81 2.22 3.34
CA PRO A 39 -13.12 3.40 2.53
C PRO A 39 -12.52 3.29 1.13
N TRP A 40 -13.29 3.68 0.11
CA TRP A 40 -12.84 3.57 -1.28
C TRP A 40 -11.58 4.39 -1.55
N GLU A 41 -11.47 5.57 -0.93
CA GLU A 41 -10.27 6.42 -0.97
C GLU A 41 -9.00 5.70 -0.50
N ASN A 42 -9.10 4.78 0.47
CA ASN A 42 -7.95 4.01 0.93
C ASN A 42 -7.54 2.93 -0.08
N VAL A 43 -8.51 2.36 -0.79
CA VAL A 43 -8.25 1.40 -1.87
C VAL A 43 -7.56 2.13 -3.03
N GLN A 44 -8.03 3.31 -3.39
CA GLN A 44 -7.39 4.15 -4.42
C GLN A 44 -5.96 4.53 -4.00
N ALA A 45 -5.79 5.02 -2.77
CA ALA A 45 -4.47 5.39 -2.25
C ALA A 45 -3.47 4.23 -2.25
N PHE A 46 -3.93 2.99 -2.06
CA PHE A 46 -3.08 1.81 -2.19
C PHE A 46 -2.57 1.64 -3.63
N PHE A 47 -3.46 1.70 -4.63
CA PHE A 47 -3.05 1.58 -6.03
C PHE A 47 -2.16 2.74 -6.49
N GLU A 48 -2.47 3.97 -6.07
CA GLU A 48 -1.64 5.14 -6.37
C GLU A 48 -0.24 5.00 -5.79
N ALA A 49 -0.13 4.50 -4.55
CA ALA A 49 1.17 4.21 -3.95
C ALA A 49 1.92 3.07 -4.66
N VAL A 50 1.23 2.02 -5.13
CA VAL A 50 1.89 0.97 -5.93
C VAL A 50 2.54 1.59 -7.18
N GLU A 51 1.82 2.45 -7.89
CA GLU A 51 2.35 3.10 -9.10
C GLU A 51 3.48 4.09 -8.78
N GLU A 52 3.39 4.83 -7.66
CA GLU A 52 4.47 5.73 -7.20
C GLU A 52 5.75 4.96 -6.87
N PHE A 53 5.66 3.83 -6.17
CA PHE A 53 6.82 3.08 -5.71
C PHE A 53 7.29 1.97 -6.65
N ARG A 54 6.61 1.76 -7.78
CA ARG A 54 6.97 0.74 -8.78
C ARG A 54 8.40 0.86 -9.31
N TYR A 55 8.96 2.08 -9.25
CA TYR A 55 10.26 2.42 -9.83
C TYR A 55 11.33 2.80 -8.79
N TYR A 56 11.08 2.54 -7.51
CA TYR A 56 12.04 2.83 -6.42
C TYR A 56 13.12 1.76 -6.30
#